data_AF-E9NNU1-F1
#
_entry.id   AF-E9NNU1-F1
#
_cell.length_a   1.000
_cell.length_b   1.000
_cell.length_c   1.000
_cell.angle_alpha   90.00
_cell.angle_beta   90.00
_cell.angle_gamma   90.00
#
_symmetry.space_group_name_H-M   'P 1'
#
loop_
_entity.id
_entity.type
_entity.pdbx_description
1 polymer ?
#
loop_
_entity_poly.entity_id
_entity_poly.type
_entity_poly.pdbx_seq_one_letter_code
_entity_poly.pdbx_strand_id
1 'polypeptide(L)'
;QTLSDASLDANTEVVIGCPAIFLMYARNLLPSSINVAGQNAYKVAKGAFTGEISPAMLKDIGANWVILGHSERRAIFNESDDLIAEKAEHALAEGLKVIACIGETLEEREAGKTNEVVAR
;
A
#
# COMPACT_ATOMS: atom_id res chain seq x y z
N GLN A 1 -12.96 -23.22 0.49
CA GLN A 1 -13.41 -22.12 1.37
C GLN A 1 -12.99 -20.81 0.72
N THR A 2 -13.87 -19.82 0.68
CA THR A 2 -13.51 -18.44 0.34
C THR A 2 -13.00 -17.75 1.61
N LEU A 3 -12.26 -16.64 1.47
CA LEU A 3 -11.86 -15.84 2.64
C LEU A 3 -13.06 -15.28 3.40
N SER A 4 -14.19 -15.05 2.73
CA SER A 4 -15.41 -14.53 3.33
C SER A 4 -16.06 -15.49 4.33
N ASP A 5 -15.86 -16.80 4.16
CA ASP A 5 -16.45 -17.85 5.00
C ASP A 5 -15.42 -18.55 5.90
N ALA A 6 -14.18 -18.06 5.91
CA ALA A 6 -13.08 -18.67 6.66
C ALA A 6 -13.14 -18.31 8.14
N SER A 7 -12.93 -19.31 9.01
CA SER A 7 -12.66 -19.07 10.43
C SER A 7 -11.20 -18.65 10.58
N LEU A 8 -10.96 -17.35 10.79
CA LEU A 8 -9.63 -16.77 10.98
C LEU A 8 -9.27 -16.70 12.47
N ASP A 9 -7.98 -16.79 12.78
CA ASP A 9 -7.49 -16.56 14.14
C ASP A 9 -7.73 -15.09 14.53
N ALA A 10 -8.38 -14.86 15.67
CA ALA A 10 -8.69 -13.54 16.18
C ALA A 10 -7.44 -12.68 16.48
N ASN A 11 -6.26 -13.30 16.59
CA ASN A 11 -4.98 -12.62 16.81
C ASN A 11 -4.26 -12.23 15.51
N THR A 12 -4.84 -12.52 14.33
CA THR A 12 -4.23 -12.23 13.02
C THR A 12 -5.01 -11.14 12.29
N GLU A 13 -4.34 -10.01 11.97
CA GLU A 13 -4.91 -8.99 11.08
C GLU A 13 -4.71 -9.41 9.61
N VAL A 14 -5.79 -9.46 8.84
CA VAL A 14 -5.75 -9.82 7.41
C VAL A 14 -6.02 -8.57 6.57
N VAL A 15 -5.16 -8.33 5.56
CA VAL A 15 -5.25 -7.19 4.65
C VAL A 15 -5.10 -7.68 3.21
N ILE A 16 -6.01 -7.27 2.32
CA ILE A 16 -5.99 -7.64 0.89
C ILE A 16 -5.67 -6.42 0.03
N GLY A 17 -4.51 -6.42 -0.62
CA GLY A 17 -4.17 -5.45 -1.66
C GLY A 17 -4.90 -5.78 -2.96
N CYS A 18 -5.69 -4.85 -3.48
CA CYS A 18 -6.52 -5.07 -4.67
C CYS A 18 -6.30 -3.94 -5.70
N PRO A 19 -6.32 -4.22 -7.01
CA PRO A 19 -6.32 -3.18 -8.03
C PRO A 19 -7.44 -2.17 -7.79
N ALA A 20 -7.13 -0.89 -7.95
CA ALA A 20 -8.04 0.19 -7.56
C ALA A 20 -9.44 0.10 -8.19
N ILE A 21 -9.52 -0.33 -9.46
CA ILE A 21 -10.79 -0.50 -10.20
C ILE A 21 -11.72 -1.57 -9.60
N PHE A 22 -11.19 -2.46 -8.75
CA PHE A 22 -11.95 -3.52 -8.08
C PHE A 22 -12.02 -3.35 -6.57
N LEU A 23 -11.40 -2.30 -6.01
CA LEU A 23 -11.22 -2.17 -4.57
C LEU A 23 -12.56 -2.04 -3.83
N MET A 24 -13.49 -1.23 -4.36
CA MET A 24 -14.84 -1.10 -3.80
C MET A 24 -15.63 -2.42 -3.90
N TYR A 25 -15.50 -3.13 -5.02
CA TYR A 25 -16.14 -4.44 -5.20
C TYR A 25 -15.60 -5.46 -4.18
N ALA A 26 -14.27 -5.55 -4.04
CA ALA A 26 -13.64 -6.42 -3.05
C ALA A 26 -14.07 -6.06 -1.62
N ARG A 27 -14.11 -4.76 -1.28
CA ARG A 27 -14.57 -4.31 0.04
C ARG A 27 -15.98 -4.79 0.34
N ASN A 28 -16.89 -4.73 -0.62
CA ASN A 28 -18.29 -5.11 -0.45
C ASN A 28 -18.52 -6.62 -0.33
N LEU A 29 -17.58 -7.45 -0.80
CA LEU A 29 -17.66 -8.91 -0.69
C LEU A 29 -17.06 -9.47 0.61
N LEU A 30 -16.20 -8.70 1.27
CA LEU A 30 -15.39 -9.16 2.39
C LEU A 30 -15.99 -8.68 3.72
N PRO A 31 -16.01 -9.53 4.76
CA PRO A 31 -16.40 -9.11 6.10
C PRO A 31 -15.48 -8.01 6.62
N SER A 32 -15.99 -7.17 7.53
CA SER A 32 -15.24 -6.04 8.10
C SER A 32 -13.98 -6.45 8.87
N SER A 33 -13.88 -7.72 9.30
CA SER A 33 -12.69 -8.31 9.92
C SER A 33 -11.49 -8.43 8.97
N ILE A 34 -11.74 -8.44 7.65
CA ILE A 34 -10.69 -8.45 6.63
C ILE A 34 -10.56 -7.04 6.08
N ASN A 35 -9.37 -6.45 6.18
CA ASN A 35 -9.09 -5.14 5.61
C ASN A 35 -8.83 -5.22 4.10
N VAL A 36 -9.02 -4.10 3.41
CA VAL A 36 -8.59 -3.93 2.02
C VAL A 36 -7.61 -2.77 1.92
N ALA A 37 -6.69 -2.86 0.97
CA ALA A 37 -5.65 -1.88 0.74
C ALA A 37 -5.60 -1.45 -0.74
N GLY A 38 -5.40 -0.15 -0.95
CA GLY A 38 -4.93 0.34 -2.25
C GLY A 38 -3.50 -0.13 -2.51
N GLN A 39 -3.17 -0.45 -3.77
CA GLN A 39 -1.82 -0.87 -4.16
C GLN A 39 -0.86 0.30 -4.43
N ASN A 40 -1.37 1.53 -4.39
CA ASN A 40 -0.62 2.79 -4.41
C ASN A 40 -1.59 3.93 -4.00
N ALA A 41 -1.04 5.05 -3.54
CA ALA A 41 -1.76 6.32 -3.41
C ALA A 41 -0.80 7.49 -3.63
N TYR A 42 -1.34 8.67 -3.90
CA TYR A 42 -0.54 9.85 -4.16
C TYR A 42 -0.31 10.71 -2.92
N LYS A 43 0.67 11.62 -3.01
CA LYS A 43 1.20 12.40 -1.88
C LYS A 43 0.38 13.63 -1.48
N VAL A 44 -0.72 13.91 -2.17
CA VAL A 44 -1.60 15.05 -1.85
C VAL A 44 -3.07 14.68 -2.06
N ALA A 45 -3.95 15.37 -1.34
CA ALA A 45 -5.37 15.04 -1.30
C ALA A 45 -6.09 15.25 -2.65
N LYS A 46 -5.67 16.27 -3.41
CA LYS A 46 -6.24 16.65 -4.72
C LYS A 46 -5.26 17.50 -5.53
N GLY A 47 -5.44 17.49 -6.85
CA GLY A 47 -4.68 18.33 -7.77
C GLY A 47 -4.73 17.80 -9.19
N ALA A 48 -3.91 18.37 -10.07
CA ALA A 48 -3.80 17.97 -11.47
C ALA A 48 -2.88 16.75 -11.65
N PHE A 49 -3.32 15.60 -11.11
CA PHE A 49 -2.58 14.32 -11.14
C PHE A 49 -3.42 13.24 -11.83
N THR A 50 -3.63 13.39 -13.14
CA THR A 50 -4.45 12.47 -13.95
C THR A 50 -3.96 11.04 -13.78
N GLY A 51 -4.86 10.14 -13.36
CA GLY A 51 -4.58 8.72 -13.16
C GLY A 51 -4.21 8.32 -11.74
N GLU A 52 -3.89 9.29 -10.88
CA GLU A 52 -3.56 9.04 -9.47
C GLU A 52 -4.81 9.00 -8.58
N ILE A 53 -4.68 8.31 -7.44
CA ILE A 53 -5.72 8.17 -6.42
C ILE A 53 -5.18 8.69 -5.09
N SER A 54 -5.95 9.52 -4.40
CA SER A 54 -5.55 10.04 -3.09
C SER A 54 -5.95 9.09 -1.95
N PRO A 55 -5.25 9.15 -0.79
CA PRO A 55 -5.65 8.41 0.41
C PRO A 55 -7.11 8.64 0.82
N ALA A 56 -7.61 9.87 0.67
CA ALA A 56 -9.00 10.21 0.96
C ALA A 56 -10.00 9.42 0.09
N MET A 57 -9.69 9.22 -1.21
CA MET A 57 -10.53 8.41 -2.10
C MET A 57 -10.56 6.93 -1.68
N LEU A 58 -9.43 6.40 -1.20
CA LEU A 58 -9.37 5.03 -0.68
C LEU A 58 -10.24 4.87 0.58
N LYS A 59 -10.18 5.84 1.50
CA LYS A 59 -11.01 5.85 2.71
C LYS A 59 -12.50 5.94 2.40
N ASP A 60 -12.88 6.75 1.42
CA ASP A 60 -14.27 6.93 1.02
C ASP A 60 -14.95 5.62 0.63
N ILE A 61 -14.19 4.69 0.04
CA ILE A 61 -14.67 3.36 -0.34
C ILE A 61 -14.40 2.27 0.71
N GLY A 62 -14.03 2.64 1.95
CA GLY A 62 -13.85 1.73 3.08
C GLY A 62 -12.51 0.97 3.12
N ALA A 63 -11.49 1.44 2.39
CA ALA A 63 -10.13 0.94 2.57
C ALA A 63 -9.45 1.65 3.74
N ASN A 64 -8.77 0.88 4.59
CA ASN A 64 -8.06 1.38 5.77
C ASN A 64 -6.54 1.30 5.64
N TRP A 65 -6.06 0.72 4.55
CA TRP A 65 -4.66 0.43 4.30
C TRP A 65 -4.21 0.89 2.92
N VAL A 66 -2.91 1.12 2.76
CA VAL A 66 -2.27 1.31 1.46
C VAL A 66 -0.88 0.68 1.44
N ILE A 67 -0.50 0.10 0.30
CA ILE A 67 0.85 -0.40 0.04
C ILE A 67 1.64 0.70 -0.67
N LEU A 68 2.81 1.05 -0.14
CA LEU A 68 3.67 2.09 -0.69
C LEU A 68 5.11 1.61 -0.79
N GLY A 69 5.82 2.06 -1.83
CA GLY A 69 7.21 1.68 -2.06
C GLY A 69 7.42 0.23 -2.48
N HIS A 70 6.41 -0.41 -3.07
CA HIS A 70 6.59 -1.76 -3.62
C HIS A 70 7.75 -1.78 -4.63
N SER A 71 8.52 -2.88 -4.68
CA SER A 71 9.73 -2.98 -5.50
C SER A 71 9.47 -2.67 -6.98
N GLU A 72 8.33 -3.11 -7.51
CA GLU A 72 7.88 -2.79 -8.87
C GLU A 72 7.71 -1.28 -9.09
N ARG A 73 7.18 -0.55 -8.10
CA ARG A 73 7.02 0.91 -8.20
C ARG A 73 8.35 1.65 -8.15
N ARG A 74 9.29 1.14 -7.34
CA ARG A 74 10.66 1.67 -7.27
C ARG A 74 11.44 1.41 -8.57
N ALA A 75 11.43 0.16 -9.05
CA ALA A 75 12.28 -0.28 -10.14
C ALA A 75 11.72 0.01 -11.55
N ILE A 76 10.40 -0.03 -11.72
CA ILE A 76 9.75 0.12 -13.04
C ILE A 76 9.20 1.54 -13.20
N PHE A 77 8.59 2.10 -12.15
CA PHE A 77 7.97 3.42 -12.17
C PHE A 77 8.87 4.53 -11.58
N ASN A 78 10.09 4.17 -11.16
CA ASN A 78 11.10 5.08 -10.65
C ASN A 78 10.62 5.95 -9.48
N GLU A 79 9.80 5.39 -8.58
CA GLU A 79 9.42 6.10 -7.36
C GLU A 79 10.61 6.19 -6.39
N SER A 80 11.04 7.41 -6.09
CA SER A 80 12.15 7.69 -5.17
C SER A 80 11.77 7.51 -3.70
N ASP A 81 12.78 7.34 -2.84
CA ASP A 81 12.60 7.29 -1.39
C ASP A 81 11.85 8.51 -0.86
N ASP A 82 12.22 9.72 -1.32
CA ASP A 82 11.52 10.97 -0.96
C ASP A 82 10.04 10.95 -1.35
N LEU A 83 9.71 10.52 -2.58
CA LEU A 83 8.32 10.46 -3.03
C LEU A 83 7.51 9.47 -2.19
N ILE A 84 8.11 8.33 -1.85
CA ILE A 84 7.47 7.29 -1.04
C ILE A 84 7.27 7.77 0.40
N ALA A 85 8.24 8.51 0.96
CA ALA A 85 8.12 9.15 2.27
C ALA A 85 6.99 10.18 2.29
N GLU A 86 6.91 11.07 1.30
CA GLU A 86 5.82 12.05 1.17
C GLU A 86 4.44 11.37 1.04
N LYS A 87 4.35 10.28 0.26
CA LYS A 87 3.12 9.47 0.14
C LYS A 87 2.73 8.83 1.46
N ALA A 88 3.70 8.26 2.18
CA ALA A 88 3.47 7.60 3.46
C ALA A 88 3.02 8.59 4.53
N GLU A 89 3.68 9.74 4.62
CA GLU A 89 3.29 10.84 5.50
C GLU A 89 1.85 11.28 5.23
N HIS A 90 1.51 11.53 3.96
CA HIS A 90 0.16 11.95 3.61
C HIS A 90 -0.90 10.87 3.90
N ALA A 91 -0.61 9.60 3.59
CA ALA A 91 -1.52 8.50 3.87
C ALA A 91 -1.79 8.33 5.37
N LEU A 92 -0.74 8.40 6.20
CA LEU A 92 -0.86 8.38 7.66
C LEU A 92 -1.64 9.58 8.19
N ALA A 93 -1.39 10.78 7.66
CA ALA A 93 -2.10 12.00 8.06
C ALA A 93 -3.60 11.94 7.73
N GLU A 94 -3.97 11.28 6.63
CA GLU A 94 -5.36 11.01 6.26
C GLU A 94 -5.98 9.85 7.07
N GLY A 95 -5.20 9.15 7.88
CA GLY A 95 -5.66 8.07 8.77
C GLY A 95 -5.73 6.69 8.12
N LEU A 96 -5.04 6.48 7.00
CA LEU A 96 -4.75 5.13 6.51
C LEU A 96 -3.57 4.54 7.29
N LYS A 97 -3.57 3.21 7.45
CA LYS A 97 -2.37 2.45 7.81
C LYS A 97 -1.53 2.20 6.55
N VAL A 98 -0.21 2.12 6.69
CA VAL A 98 0.73 1.97 5.56
C VAL A 98 1.51 0.67 5.67
N ILE A 99 1.47 -0.15 4.62
CA ILE A 99 2.43 -1.22 4.38
C ILE A 99 3.59 -0.61 3.59
N ALA A 100 4.63 -0.19 4.30
CA ALA A 100 5.82 0.42 3.70
C ALA A 100 6.80 -0.66 3.27
N CYS A 101 7.04 -0.78 1.97
CA CYS A 101 7.96 -1.75 1.41
C CYS A 101 9.36 -1.14 1.22
N ILE A 102 10.36 -1.87 1.73
CA ILE A 102 11.79 -1.60 1.58
C ILE A 102 12.48 -2.90 1.17
N GLY A 103 13.66 -2.77 0.58
CA GLY A 103 14.47 -3.92 0.16
C GLY A 103 15.53 -3.51 -0.83
N GLU A 104 16.55 -4.34 -0.93
CA GLU A 104 17.68 -4.19 -1.85
C GLU A 104 17.46 -4.94 -3.17
N THR A 105 18.20 -4.56 -4.21
CA THR A 105 18.33 -5.36 -5.43
C THR A 105 19.28 -6.54 -5.22
N LEU A 106 19.26 -7.49 -6.17
CA LEU A 106 20.18 -8.63 -6.12
C LEU A 106 21.65 -8.17 -6.13
N GLU A 107 21.97 -7.16 -6.95
CA GLU A 107 23.32 -6.60 -7.07
C GLU A 107 23.75 -5.89 -5.77
N GLU A 108 22.86 -5.15 -5.14
CA GLU A 108 23.11 -4.50 -3.85
C GLU A 108 23.36 -5.53 -2.75
N ARG A 109 22.59 -6.63 -2.75
CA ARG A 109 22.80 -7.76 -1.84
C ARG A 109 24.14 -8.44 -2.05
N GLU A 110 24.50 -8.75 -3.29
CA GLU A 110 25.78 -9.38 -3.63
C GLU A 110 26.98 -8.47 -3.32
N ALA A 111 26.78 -7.15 -3.36
CA ALA A 111 27.76 -6.15 -2.92
C ALA A 111 27.82 -5.97 -1.39
N GLY A 112 27.04 -6.71 -0.62
CA GLY A 112 27.01 -6.62 0.85
C GLY A 112 26.35 -5.35 1.39
N LYS A 113 25.51 -4.68 0.59
CA LYS A 113 24.90 -3.38 0.90
C LYS A 113 23.47 -3.47 1.46
N THR A 114 22.94 -4.66 1.75
CA THR A 114 21.57 -4.82 2.25
C THR A 114 21.24 -3.86 3.40
N ASN A 115 22.06 -3.80 4.45
CA ASN A 115 21.82 -2.92 5.60
C ASN A 115 21.89 -1.43 5.26
N GLU A 116 22.75 -1.04 4.32
CA GLU A 116 22.85 0.35 3.85
C GLU A 116 21.58 0.76 3.09
N VAL A 117 21.09 -0.13 2.23
CA VAL A 117 19.91 0.12 1.38
C VAL A 117 18.62 0.15 2.20
N VAL A 118 18.44 -0.77 3.14
CA VAL A 118 17.20 -0.82 3.95
C VAL A 118 17.12 0.27 5.03
N ALA A 119 18.24 0.94 5.32
CA ALA A 119 18.31 2.00 6.34
C ALA A 119 18.17 3.43 5.78
N ARG A 120 18.10 3.59 4.44
CA ARG A 120 17.99 4.89 3.78
C ARG A 120 16.56 5.41 3.72
#